data_AF-A0A950Q6D3-F1
#
_entry.id   AF-A0A950Q6D3-F1
#
_cell.length_a   1.000
_cell.length_b   1.000
_cell.length_c   1.000
_cell.angle_alpha   90.00
_cell.angle_beta   90.00
_cell.angle_gamma   90.00
#
_symmetry.space_group_name_H-M   'P 1'
#
loop_
_entity.id
_entity.type
_entity.pdbx_description
1 polymer ?
#
loop_
_entity_poly.entity_id
_entity_poly.type
_entity_poly.pdbx_seq_one_letter_code
_entity_poly.pdbx_strand_id
1 'polypeptide(L)'
;MGLRTRFLYGAIAAGALALSSMAALSLGTPGTLTRGAKETAQQFVERALGAKLDVGEYGDSLTETTWNGKPVIFATYVKGTGDDAERVAVLFEKQADGHYRKLDVTTGEQEGGTPEVKAIGFANADGDAAQEMIVLLGWEQQHMGMSGILYEVRIFDDASKPGLTKLSYLKKVSNHFDAHTCDCTWDDQPAEHFPFKTIALIKAELKKMGFK
;
A
#
# COMPACT_ATOMS: atom_id res chain seq x y z
N MET A 1 -82.84 36.08 -29.91
CA MET A 1 -83.25 36.36 -28.51
C MET A 1 -82.88 35.15 -27.65
N GLY A 2 -82.16 35.36 -26.55
CA GLY A 2 -81.69 34.30 -25.63
C GLY A 2 -80.15 34.23 -25.51
N LEU A 3 -79.53 35.23 -24.87
CA LEU A 3 -78.90 35.18 -23.53
C LEU A 3 -77.67 34.27 -23.33
N ARG A 4 -76.51 34.93 -23.41
CA ARG A 4 -75.28 34.87 -22.57
C ARG A 4 -75.18 33.76 -21.50
N THR A 5 -73.99 33.12 -21.41
CA THR A 5 -73.21 33.06 -20.15
C THR A 5 -71.71 32.88 -20.45
N ARG A 6 -70.87 33.56 -19.65
CA ARG A 6 -69.39 33.66 -19.67
C ARG A 6 -68.71 32.47 -18.94
N PHE A 7 -67.38 32.55 -18.85
CA PHE A 7 -66.42 32.02 -17.84
C PHE A 7 -65.46 30.96 -18.43
N LEU A 8 -64.16 30.91 -18.10
CA LEU A 8 -63.12 31.87 -17.69
C LEU A 8 -61.79 31.10 -17.82
N TYR A 9 -60.70 31.85 -17.92
CA TYR A 9 -59.30 31.40 -18.00
C TYR A 9 -58.88 30.36 -16.95
N GLY A 10 -57.93 29.50 -17.33
CA GLY A 10 -57.11 28.72 -16.40
C GLY A 10 -55.85 28.20 -17.08
N ALA A 11 -54.77 28.99 -17.06
CA ALA A 11 -53.44 28.55 -17.44
C ALA A 11 -52.78 27.84 -16.24
N ILE A 12 -52.31 26.61 -16.44
CA ILE A 12 -51.55 25.84 -15.44
C ILE A 12 -50.06 26.02 -15.76
N ALA A 13 -49.35 26.76 -14.93
CA ALA A 13 -47.90 26.86 -14.94
C ALA A 13 -47.31 25.64 -14.20
N ALA A 14 -46.61 24.77 -14.93
CA ALA A 14 -45.85 23.66 -14.37
C ALA A 14 -44.47 24.19 -13.90
N GLY A 15 -44.32 24.38 -12.59
CA GLY A 15 -43.03 24.66 -11.96
C GLY A 15 -42.20 23.39 -11.83
N ALA A 16 -41.08 23.31 -12.54
CA ALA A 16 -40.09 22.27 -12.36
C ALA A 16 -39.21 22.58 -11.14
N LEU A 17 -39.35 21.78 -10.08
CA LEU A 17 -38.44 21.77 -8.93
C LEU A 17 -37.15 21.02 -9.32
N ALA A 18 -36.11 21.77 -9.64
CA ALA A 18 -34.75 21.24 -9.75
C ALA A 18 -34.21 20.97 -8.32
N LEU A 19 -34.15 19.69 -7.93
CA LEU A 19 -33.41 19.25 -6.76
C LEU A 19 -31.90 19.35 -7.06
N SER A 20 -31.29 20.47 -6.66
CA SER A 20 -29.83 20.59 -6.59
C SER A 20 -29.32 19.72 -5.45
N SER A 21 -28.82 18.53 -5.80
CA SER A 21 -28.11 17.65 -4.86
C SER A 21 -26.77 18.29 -4.50
N MET A 22 -26.72 19.04 -3.39
CA MET A 22 -25.46 19.50 -2.82
C MET A 22 -24.68 18.30 -2.29
N ALA A 23 -23.60 17.94 -3.00
CA ALA A 23 -22.56 17.09 -2.44
C ALA A 23 -21.87 17.87 -1.32
N ALA A 24 -22.22 17.56 -0.07
CA ALA A 24 -21.53 18.09 1.08
C ALA A 24 -20.07 17.59 1.06
N LEU A 25 -19.12 18.50 0.82
CA LEU A 25 -17.73 18.25 1.17
C LEU A 25 -17.66 18.20 2.71
N SER A 26 -17.70 17.00 3.29
CA SER A 26 -17.29 16.83 4.67
C SER A 26 -15.79 17.06 4.73
N LEU A 27 -15.38 18.20 5.29
CA LEU A 27 -14.01 18.40 5.74
C LEU A 27 -13.79 17.43 6.90
N GLY A 28 -13.23 16.26 6.58
CA GLY A 28 -12.91 15.22 7.56
C GLY A 28 -11.91 15.77 8.58
N THR A 29 -12.06 15.32 9.83
CA THR A 29 -11.08 15.54 10.89
C THR A 29 -9.68 15.16 10.39
N PRO A 30 -8.65 16.02 10.57
CA PRO A 30 -7.30 15.69 10.15
C PRO A 30 -6.88 14.35 10.78
N GLY A 31 -6.52 13.37 9.95
CA GLY A 31 -6.04 12.07 10.38
C GLY A 31 -6.97 10.88 10.13
N THR A 32 -8.19 11.09 9.63
CA THR A 32 -9.16 10.00 9.41
C THR A 32 -9.56 9.89 7.94
N LEU A 33 -9.20 8.79 7.27
CA LEU A 33 -9.44 8.59 5.83
C LEU A 33 -10.64 7.68 5.59
N THR A 34 -11.66 8.17 4.88
CA THR A 34 -12.82 7.34 4.50
C THR A 34 -12.76 6.99 3.02
N ARG A 35 -13.03 5.71 2.70
CA ARG A 35 -13.19 5.23 1.32
C ARG A 35 -14.65 5.34 0.91
N GLY A 36 -14.91 6.00 -0.22
CA GLY A 36 -16.26 6.14 -0.77
C GLY A 36 -16.82 4.79 -1.23
N ALA A 37 -18.15 4.60 -1.16
CA ALA A 37 -18.77 3.31 -1.50
C ALA A 37 -18.55 2.84 -2.95
N LYS A 38 -18.29 3.79 -3.87
CA LYS A 38 -17.98 3.53 -5.29
C LYS A 38 -16.50 3.77 -5.63
N GLU A 39 -15.69 4.10 -4.64
CA GLU A 39 -14.28 4.42 -4.82
C GLU A 39 -13.46 3.13 -4.87
N THR A 40 -12.66 2.96 -5.92
CA THR A 40 -11.72 1.84 -5.99
C THR A 40 -10.59 2.02 -4.97
N ALA A 41 -9.88 0.94 -4.63
CA ALA A 41 -8.78 1.04 -3.67
C ALA A 41 -7.68 1.98 -4.18
N GLN A 42 -7.37 1.90 -5.48
CA GLN A 42 -6.43 2.81 -6.12
C GLN A 42 -6.88 4.27 -6.01
N GLN A 43 -8.14 4.60 -6.35
CA GLN A 43 -8.65 5.97 -6.24
C GLN A 43 -8.56 6.50 -4.80
N PHE A 44 -8.93 5.66 -3.84
CA PHE A 44 -8.84 5.97 -2.41
C PHE A 44 -7.40 6.26 -1.99
N VAL A 45 -6.47 5.38 -2.33
CA VAL A 45 -5.06 5.50 -1.96
C VAL A 45 -4.42 6.71 -2.63
N GLU A 46 -4.62 6.90 -3.94
CA GLU A 46 -4.08 8.05 -4.67
C GLU A 46 -4.56 9.38 -4.08
N ARG A 47 -5.86 9.46 -3.74
CA ARG A 47 -6.44 10.63 -3.07
C ARG A 47 -5.86 10.83 -1.68
N ALA A 48 -5.70 9.76 -0.91
CA ALA A 48 -5.16 9.82 0.45
C ALA A 48 -3.68 10.23 0.47
N LEU A 49 -2.91 9.85 -0.54
CA LEU A 49 -1.50 10.19 -0.70
C LEU A 49 -1.28 11.55 -1.38
N GLY A 50 -2.25 12.03 -2.16
CA GLY A 50 -2.04 13.17 -3.05
C GLY A 50 -1.05 12.87 -4.18
N ALA A 51 -0.84 11.59 -4.50
CA ALA A 51 0.14 11.10 -5.46
C ALA A 51 -0.49 9.97 -6.30
N LYS A 52 -0.01 9.81 -7.53
CA LYS A 52 -0.37 8.65 -8.35
C LYS A 52 0.39 7.43 -7.89
N LEU A 53 -0.29 6.29 -7.85
CA LEU A 53 0.39 5.03 -7.66
C LEU A 53 1.18 4.72 -8.90
N ASP A 54 2.42 4.28 -8.70
CA ASP A 54 3.28 3.83 -9.78
C ASP A 54 2.90 2.40 -10.12
N VAL A 55 1.80 2.25 -10.88
CA VAL A 55 1.44 1.00 -11.58
C VAL A 55 2.41 0.81 -12.75
N GLY A 56 3.70 0.71 -12.42
CA GLY A 56 4.76 0.42 -13.38
C GLY A 56 4.74 -1.03 -13.84
N GLU A 57 5.63 -1.35 -14.77
CA GLU A 57 5.81 -2.65 -15.41
C GLU A 57 6.16 -3.80 -14.43
N TYR A 58 6.51 -3.48 -13.18
CA TYR A 58 7.26 -4.36 -12.29
C TYR A 58 6.53 -4.83 -11.01
N GLY A 59 5.19 -4.80 -10.97
CA GLY A 59 4.41 -5.47 -9.92
C GLY A 59 3.19 -4.68 -9.44
N ASP A 60 2.38 -5.33 -8.60
CA ASP A 60 1.17 -4.72 -8.04
C ASP A 60 1.55 -3.63 -7.04
N SER A 61 1.45 -2.36 -7.46
CA SER A 61 1.66 -1.19 -6.60
C SER A 61 0.59 -1.04 -5.49
N LEU A 62 -0.39 -1.95 -5.45
CA LEU A 62 -1.49 -1.97 -4.53
C LEU A 62 -1.93 -3.41 -4.25
N THR A 63 -2.09 -3.77 -2.98
CA THR A 63 -2.60 -5.08 -2.56
C THR A 63 -3.64 -4.90 -1.47
N GLU A 64 -4.87 -5.34 -1.74
CA GLU A 64 -5.93 -5.46 -0.72
C GLU A 64 -5.86 -6.85 -0.07
N THR A 65 -5.76 -6.90 1.26
CA THR A 65 -5.65 -8.18 2.00
C THR A 65 -6.16 -8.04 3.43
N THR A 66 -6.01 -9.09 4.23
CA THR A 66 -6.31 -9.09 5.66
C THR A 66 -5.03 -9.32 6.46
N TRP A 67 -4.81 -8.51 7.49
CA TRP A 67 -3.68 -8.62 8.41
C TRP A 67 -4.19 -8.60 9.85
N ASN A 68 -3.86 -9.63 10.64
CA ASN A 68 -4.34 -9.79 12.02
C ASN A 68 -5.88 -9.61 12.16
N GLY A 69 -6.64 -10.13 11.20
CA GLY A 69 -8.10 -10.06 11.17
C GLY A 69 -8.69 -8.73 10.69
N LYS A 70 -7.85 -7.75 10.32
CA LYS A 70 -8.29 -6.44 9.81
C LYS A 70 -8.08 -6.31 8.31
N PRO A 71 -9.04 -5.74 7.55
CA PRO A 71 -8.81 -5.37 6.15
C PRO A 71 -7.73 -4.30 6.05
N VAL A 72 -6.76 -4.51 5.16
CA VAL A 72 -5.67 -3.58 4.89
C VAL A 72 -5.47 -3.38 3.39
N ILE A 73 -4.96 -2.20 3.03
CA ILE A 73 -4.51 -1.89 1.68
C ILE A 73 -3.04 -1.52 1.78
N PHE A 74 -2.16 -2.37 1.27
CA PHE A 74 -0.75 -2.03 1.08
C PHE A 74 -0.60 -1.30 -0.25
N ALA A 75 0.22 -0.26 -0.29
CA ALA A 75 0.49 0.45 -1.53
C ALA A 75 1.92 0.98 -1.58
N THR A 76 2.45 1.06 -2.80
CA THR A 76 3.75 1.66 -3.09
C THR A 76 3.60 2.80 -4.09
N TYR A 77 4.40 3.85 -3.91
CA TYR A 77 4.44 4.97 -4.84
C TYR A 77 5.85 5.54 -4.89
N VAL A 78 6.16 6.28 -5.94
CA VAL A 78 7.42 7.00 -6.06
C VAL A 78 7.24 8.42 -5.54
N LYS A 79 8.16 8.83 -4.66
CA LYS A 79 8.26 10.20 -4.15
C LYS A 79 9.55 10.81 -4.70
N GLY A 80 9.49 12.04 -5.18
CA GLY A 80 10.64 12.69 -5.84
C GLY A 80 10.67 12.43 -7.34
N THR A 81 11.74 12.84 -8.00
CA THR A 81 11.92 12.77 -9.45
C THR A 81 13.38 12.53 -9.81
N GLY A 82 13.65 11.83 -10.90
CA GLY A 82 15.02 11.58 -11.37
C GLY A 82 15.82 10.74 -10.37
N ASP A 83 17.07 11.11 -10.16
CA ASP A 83 18.00 10.39 -9.28
C ASP A 83 17.62 10.48 -7.79
N ASP A 84 16.71 11.39 -7.40
CA ASP A 84 16.19 11.50 -6.02
C ASP A 84 14.88 10.72 -5.82
N ALA A 85 14.46 9.91 -6.80
CA ALA A 85 13.22 9.15 -6.72
C ALA A 85 13.33 8.01 -5.69
N GLU A 86 12.53 8.09 -4.64
CA GLU A 86 12.44 7.06 -3.60
C GLU A 86 11.15 6.26 -3.76
N ARG A 87 11.21 4.94 -3.62
CA ARG A 87 9.98 4.12 -3.55
C ARG A 87 9.50 4.04 -2.11
N VAL A 88 8.32 4.57 -1.85
CA VAL A 88 7.70 4.60 -0.53
C VAL A 88 6.61 3.55 -0.43
N ALA A 89 6.62 2.78 0.66
CA ALA A 89 5.59 1.81 0.99
C ALA A 89 4.75 2.31 2.18
N VAL A 90 3.43 2.20 2.04
CA VAL A 90 2.44 2.59 3.05
C VAL A 90 1.39 1.50 3.22
N LEU A 91 0.76 1.50 4.39
CA LEU A 91 -0.35 0.62 4.72
C LEU A 91 -1.56 1.45 5.16
N PHE A 92 -2.72 1.15 4.62
CA PHE A 92 -4.00 1.67 5.10
C PHE A 92 -4.74 0.57 5.86
N GLU A 93 -4.85 0.69 7.18
CA GLU A 93 -5.55 -0.29 8.01
C GLU A 93 -6.96 0.21 8.34
N LYS A 94 -7.98 -0.61 8.03
CA LYS A 94 -9.38 -0.29 8.33
C LYS A 94 -9.66 -0.44 9.83
N GLN A 95 -10.19 0.61 10.44
CA GLN A 95 -10.63 0.66 11.83
C GLN A 95 -12.09 0.19 11.98
N ALA A 96 -12.49 -0.07 13.22
CA ALA A 96 -13.79 -0.67 13.54
C ALA A 96 -15.01 0.19 13.14
N ASP A 97 -14.86 1.51 13.15
CA ASP A 97 -15.86 2.48 12.71
C ASP A 97 -15.83 2.74 11.19
N GLY A 98 -14.99 2.00 10.45
CA GLY A 98 -14.94 2.00 9.00
C GLY A 98 -13.97 3.00 8.37
N HIS A 99 -13.32 3.87 9.16
CA HIS A 99 -12.25 4.72 8.64
C HIS A 99 -10.95 3.94 8.47
N TYR A 100 -10.02 4.51 7.71
CA TYR A 100 -8.67 4.00 7.54
C TYR A 100 -7.69 4.91 8.26
N ARG A 101 -6.71 4.29 8.93
CA ARG A 101 -5.48 4.97 9.34
C ARG A 101 -4.37 4.64 8.34
N LYS A 102 -3.56 5.64 8.00
CA LYS A 102 -2.35 5.45 7.20
C LYS A 102 -1.17 5.19 8.12
N LEU A 103 -0.38 4.17 7.80
CA LEU A 103 0.86 3.80 8.46
C LEU A 103 1.97 3.84 7.42
N ASP A 104 3.04 4.58 7.70
CA ASP A 104 4.25 4.51 6.90
C ASP A 104 4.94 3.17 7.19
N VAL A 105 5.28 2.42 6.15
CA VAL A 105 5.95 1.11 6.31
C VAL A 105 7.45 1.31 6.17
N THR A 106 7.88 1.70 4.97
CA THR A 106 9.29 1.87 4.68
C THR A 106 9.49 2.78 3.46
N THR A 107 10.70 3.29 3.32
CA THR A 107 11.19 3.89 2.08
C THR A 107 12.25 2.94 1.58
N GLY A 108 12.10 2.38 0.38
CA GLY A 108 13.16 1.64 -0.26
C GLY A 108 14.21 2.64 -0.74
N GLU A 109 15.33 2.69 -0.03
CA GLU A 109 16.49 3.48 -0.40
C GLU A 109 17.08 2.99 -1.74
N GLN A 110 17.68 3.91 -2.50
CA GLN A 110 18.34 3.53 -3.75
C GLN A 110 19.66 2.83 -3.50
N GLU A 111 19.87 1.70 -4.17
CA GLU A 111 21.12 0.93 -4.17
C GLU A 111 21.46 0.62 -5.63
N GLY A 112 22.06 1.60 -6.32
CA GLY A 112 22.33 1.50 -7.77
C GLY A 112 21.08 1.58 -8.67
N GLY A 113 19.88 1.64 -8.09
CA GLY A 113 18.60 1.78 -8.77
C GLY A 113 17.43 1.94 -7.77
N THR A 114 16.22 2.13 -8.28
CA THR A 114 15.00 2.22 -7.45
C THR A 114 14.52 0.81 -7.08
N PRO A 115 14.32 0.50 -5.78
CA PRO A 115 13.82 -0.81 -5.39
C PRO A 115 12.42 -1.08 -5.89
N GLU A 116 12.13 -2.36 -6.05
CA GLU A 116 10.79 -2.89 -6.27
C GLU A 116 10.33 -3.68 -5.06
N VAL A 117 9.06 -3.56 -4.71
CA VAL A 117 8.44 -4.50 -3.78
C VAL A 117 8.10 -5.77 -4.55
N LYS A 118 8.94 -6.79 -4.40
CA LYS A 118 8.78 -8.07 -5.08
C LYS A 118 7.64 -8.89 -4.46
N ALA A 119 7.44 -8.78 -3.15
CA ALA A 119 6.31 -9.41 -2.47
C ALA A 119 6.04 -8.80 -1.09
N ILE A 120 4.80 -8.96 -0.61
CA ILE A 120 4.41 -8.72 0.77
C ILE A 120 3.83 -9.98 1.40
N GLY A 121 4.01 -10.15 2.71
CA GLY A 121 3.47 -11.28 3.44
C GLY A 121 3.32 -11.01 4.93
N PHE A 122 2.68 -11.95 5.62
CA PHE A 122 2.48 -11.89 7.06
C PHE A 122 2.86 -13.21 7.73
N ALA A 123 3.66 -13.16 8.79
CA ALA A 123 3.97 -14.30 9.65
C ALA A 123 4.50 -13.83 11.01
N ASN A 124 4.41 -14.71 12.01
CA ASN A 124 5.02 -14.46 13.31
C ASN A 124 6.55 -14.31 13.17
N ALA A 125 7.13 -13.30 13.84
CA ALA A 125 8.55 -12.99 13.77
C ALA A 125 9.14 -12.55 15.11
N ASP A 126 8.35 -12.40 16.17
CA ASP A 126 8.81 -12.03 17.50
C ASP A 126 8.32 -12.96 18.62
N GLY A 127 7.50 -13.95 18.28
CA GLY A 127 6.99 -14.98 19.20
C GLY A 127 5.67 -14.65 19.89
N ASP A 128 5.03 -13.53 19.56
CA ASP A 128 3.69 -13.20 20.05
C ASP A 128 2.56 -13.88 19.23
N ALA A 129 1.31 -13.49 19.44
CA ALA A 129 0.16 -14.06 18.71
C ALA A 129 -0.15 -13.33 17.40
N ALA A 130 0.40 -12.14 17.21
CA ALA A 130 0.23 -11.34 16.01
C ALA A 130 1.16 -11.87 14.90
N GLN A 131 0.80 -11.50 13.68
CA GLN A 131 1.68 -11.65 12.53
C GLN A 131 2.32 -10.31 12.22
N GLU A 132 3.57 -10.35 11.84
CA GLU A 132 4.38 -9.23 11.41
C GLU A 132 4.33 -9.11 9.90
N MET A 133 4.52 -7.89 9.43
CA MET A 133 4.58 -7.62 8.00
C MET A 133 5.98 -7.92 7.47
N ILE A 134 6.04 -8.69 6.39
CA ILE A 134 7.24 -8.99 5.62
C ILE A 134 7.14 -8.22 4.31
N VAL A 135 8.17 -7.44 4.00
CA VAL A 135 8.35 -6.78 2.70
C VAL A 135 9.63 -7.33 2.08
N LEU A 136 9.51 -7.98 0.93
CA LEU A 136 10.64 -8.40 0.11
C LEU A 136 10.89 -7.33 -0.95
N LEU A 137 12.06 -6.68 -0.85
CA LEU A 137 12.54 -5.70 -1.82
C LEU A 137 13.51 -6.36 -2.79
N GLY A 138 13.61 -5.79 -3.99
CA GLY A 138 14.63 -6.17 -4.96
C GLY A 138 15.11 -4.97 -5.79
N TRP A 139 16.41 -4.91 -6.04
CA TRP A 139 17.07 -3.94 -6.91
C TRP A 139 17.75 -4.68 -8.05
N GLU A 140 17.28 -4.49 -9.27
CA GLU A 140 18.02 -4.98 -10.44
C GLU A 140 19.37 -4.27 -10.52
N GLN A 141 20.43 -5.04 -10.68
CA GLN A 141 21.80 -4.56 -10.79
C GLN A 141 22.32 -4.85 -12.20
N GLN A 142 22.89 -3.81 -12.81
CA GLN A 142 23.61 -3.95 -14.07
C GLN A 142 24.87 -3.06 -14.03
N HIS A 143 26.01 -3.69 -13.79
CA HIS A 143 27.31 -3.05 -13.73
C HIS A 143 28.33 -3.81 -14.59
N MET A 144 29.49 -3.19 -14.84
CA MET A 144 30.52 -3.78 -15.70
C MET A 144 31.04 -5.08 -15.09
N GLY A 145 30.66 -6.22 -15.68
CA GLY A 145 31.01 -7.57 -15.22
C GLY A 145 30.17 -8.10 -14.06
N MET A 146 29.02 -7.47 -13.75
CA MET A 146 28.05 -7.98 -12.77
C MET A 146 26.61 -7.69 -13.19
N SER A 147 25.74 -8.70 -13.11
CA SER A 147 24.30 -8.54 -13.30
C SER A 147 23.52 -9.41 -12.32
N GLY A 148 22.35 -8.95 -11.89
CA GLY A 148 21.49 -9.75 -11.02
C GLY A 148 20.48 -8.92 -10.26
N ILE A 149 20.05 -9.44 -9.12
CA ILE A 149 19.11 -8.77 -8.22
C ILE A 149 19.69 -8.78 -6.81
N LEU A 150 19.83 -7.60 -6.21
CA LEU A 150 19.99 -7.47 -4.77
C LEU A 150 18.61 -7.60 -4.13
N TYR A 151 18.49 -8.34 -3.05
CA TYR A 151 17.27 -8.54 -2.30
C TYR A 151 17.45 -8.07 -0.86
N GLU A 152 16.36 -7.58 -0.27
CA GLU A 152 16.30 -7.27 1.16
C GLU A 152 14.97 -7.74 1.73
N VAL A 153 15.01 -8.33 2.91
CA VAL A 153 13.81 -8.73 3.65
C VAL A 153 13.65 -7.81 4.85
N ARG A 154 12.62 -6.95 4.79
CA ARG A 154 12.26 -6.07 5.90
C ARG A 154 11.07 -6.63 6.66
N ILE A 155 11.22 -6.81 7.96
CA ILE A 155 10.17 -7.31 8.84
C ILE A 155 9.76 -6.20 9.81
N PHE A 156 8.46 -5.98 9.95
CA PHE A 156 7.89 -4.93 10.77
C PHE A 156 6.89 -5.49 11.78
N ASP A 157 6.97 -4.95 12.99
CA ASP A 157 6.04 -5.19 14.10
C ASP A 157 4.59 -4.90 13.68
N ASP A 158 3.65 -5.47 14.43
CA ASP A 158 2.23 -5.31 14.20
C ASP A 158 1.75 -3.87 14.52
N ALA A 159 0.56 -3.52 14.02
CA ALA A 159 -0.02 -2.19 14.23
C ALA A 159 -0.85 -2.07 15.52
N SER A 160 -0.67 -2.95 16.51
CA SER A 160 -1.47 -3.01 17.75
C SER A 160 -1.50 -1.70 18.54
N LYS A 161 -0.43 -0.91 18.48
CA LYS A 161 -0.27 0.33 19.25
C LYS A 161 -1.22 1.44 18.74
N PRO A 162 -2.09 2.01 19.61
CA PRO A 162 -2.91 3.16 19.25
C PRO A 162 -2.06 4.38 18.86
N GLY A 163 -2.52 5.15 17.87
CA GLY A 163 -1.83 6.37 17.43
C GLY A 163 -0.53 6.13 16.63
N LEU A 164 -0.18 4.87 16.34
CA LEU A 164 0.96 4.54 15.48
C LEU A 164 0.76 5.17 14.09
N THR A 165 1.79 5.84 13.59
CA THR A 165 1.84 6.44 12.24
C THR A 165 2.89 5.78 11.34
N LYS A 166 3.79 4.98 11.91
CA LYS A 166 4.85 4.24 11.21
C LYS A 166 5.04 2.87 11.84
N LEU A 167 5.17 1.82 11.04
CA LEU A 167 5.45 0.47 11.56
C LEU A 167 6.87 0.39 12.16
N SER A 168 7.02 -0.41 13.21
CA SER A 168 8.31 -0.55 13.89
C SER A 168 9.15 -1.60 13.17
N TYR A 169 10.34 -1.23 12.70
CA TYR A 169 11.25 -2.15 12.01
C TYR A 169 11.90 -3.13 12.99
N LEU A 170 11.73 -4.44 12.77
CA LEU A 170 12.31 -5.51 13.57
C LEU A 170 13.73 -5.82 13.08
N LYS A 171 14.67 -4.94 13.43
CA LYS A 171 16.06 -4.99 12.96
C LYS A 171 16.72 -6.35 13.17
N LYS A 172 16.62 -6.94 14.36
CA LYS A 172 17.30 -8.22 14.66
C LYS A 172 16.86 -9.35 13.72
N VAL A 173 15.57 -9.45 13.45
CA VAL A 173 15.00 -10.54 12.64
C VAL A 173 15.20 -10.26 11.16
N SER A 174 15.07 -9.00 10.73
CA SER A 174 15.34 -8.58 9.36
C SER A 174 16.81 -8.84 8.98
N ASN A 175 17.74 -8.47 9.86
CA ASN A 175 19.18 -8.67 9.64
C ASN A 175 19.61 -10.16 9.56
N HIS A 176 18.77 -11.11 9.97
CA HIS A 176 19.03 -12.54 9.74
C HIS A 176 19.11 -12.87 8.24
N PHE A 177 18.39 -12.11 7.41
CA PHE A 177 18.31 -12.31 5.97
C PHE A 177 19.42 -11.58 5.19
N ASP A 178 20.27 -10.77 5.85
CA ASP A 178 21.28 -9.92 5.21
C ASP A 178 22.59 -10.67 4.87
N ALA A 179 22.77 -11.91 5.32
CA ALA A 179 24.04 -12.64 5.19
C ALA A 179 24.45 -12.90 3.73
N HIS A 180 23.45 -13.01 2.84
CA HIS A 180 23.59 -13.04 1.40
C HIS A 180 22.42 -12.23 0.87
N THR A 181 22.65 -11.17 0.11
CA THR A 181 21.57 -10.35 -0.46
C THR A 181 21.58 -10.39 -1.98
N CYS A 182 22.68 -10.80 -2.62
CA CYS A 182 22.80 -10.89 -4.07
C CYS A 182 22.31 -12.24 -4.60
N ASP A 183 21.47 -12.19 -5.62
CA ASP A 183 21.33 -13.25 -6.61
C ASP A 183 21.93 -12.73 -7.92
N CYS A 184 23.24 -12.86 -8.04
CA CYS A 184 24.03 -12.13 -9.02
C CYS A 184 25.07 -13.03 -9.67
N THR A 185 25.44 -12.67 -10.89
CA THR A 185 26.50 -13.31 -11.66
C THR A 185 27.60 -12.31 -11.92
N TRP A 186 28.85 -12.73 -11.79
CA TRP A 186 30.03 -11.96 -12.14
C TRP A 186 30.79 -12.65 -13.27
N ASP A 187 31.54 -11.88 -14.05
CA ASP A 187 32.35 -12.42 -15.16
C ASP A 187 33.45 -13.38 -14.66
N ASP A 188 34.00 -13.12 -13.47
CA ASP A 188 35.17 -13.81 -12.91
C ASP A 188 34.94 -14.47 -11.54
N GLN A 189 33.72 -14.42 -11.01
CA GLN A 189 33.36 -15.04 -9.72
C GLN A 189 32.20 -16.03 -9.86
N PRO A 190 32.10 -17.03 -8.96
CA PRO A 190 30.92 -17.88 -8.88
C PRO A 190 29.66 -17.04 -8.69
N ALA A 191 28.55 -17.50 -9.26
CA ALA A 191 27.25 -16.88 -9.01
C ALA A 191 26.90 -16.96 -7.52
N GLU A 192 26.37 -15.86 -6.99
CA GLU A 192 25.76 -15.81 -5.67
C GLU A 192 24.27 -16.06 -5.81
N HIS A 193 23.68 -16.65 -4.77
CA HIS A 193 22.27 -16.99 -4.77
C HIS A 193 21.63 -16.53 -3.48
N PHE A 194 20.64 -15.65 -3.60
CA PHE A 194 19.76 -15.31 -2.49
C PHE A 194 18.73 -16.42 -2.25
N PRO A 195 18.70 -17.11 -1.10
CA PRO A 195 17.81 -18.24 -0.90
C PRO A 195 16.36 -17.84 -0.56
N PHE A 196 16.08 -16.58 -0.22
CA PHE A 196 14.80 -16.15 0.34
C PHE A 196 13.95 -15.31 -0.64
N LYS A 197 13.89 -15.70 -1.91
CA LYS A 197 13.23 -14.95 -3.00
C LYS A 197 11.69 -14.92 -2.94
N THR A 198 11.07 -15.56 -1.96
CA THR A 198 9.60 -15.60 -1.83
C THR A 198 9.17 -15.53 -0.37
N ILE A 199 7.95 -15.03 -0.14
CA ILE A 199 7.34 -15.01 1.19
C ILE A 199 7.26 -16.42 1.80
N ALA A 200 7.02 -17.46 1.01
CA ALA A 200 6.97 -18.83 1.52
C ALA A 200 8.33 -19.29 2.07
N LEU A 201 9.43 -18.94 1.40
CA LEU A 201 10.79 -19.26 1.84
C LEU A 201 11.18 -18.46 3.09
N ILE A 202 10.82 -17.18 3.15
CA ILE A 202 11.03 -16.33 4.34
C ILE A 202 10.26 -16.91 5.54
N LYS A 203 8.99 -17.29 5.35
CA LYS A 203 8.17 -17.94 6.39
C LYS A 203 8.76 -19.26 6.87
N ALA A 204 9.29 -20.06 5.96
CA ALA A 204 9.94 -21.32 6.31
C ALA A 204 11.19 -21.08 7.16
N GLU A 205 11.95 -20.01 6.87
CA GLU A 205 13.12 -19.63 7.64
C GLU A 205 12.76 -19.10 9.04
N LEU A 206 11.77 -18.21 9.15
CA LEU A 206 11.25 -17.75 10.44
C LEU A 206 10.83 -18.91 11.35
N LYS A 207 10.23 -19.97 10.77
CA LYS A 207 9.90 -21.18 11.52
C LYS A 207 11.12 -21.93 12.04
N LYS A 208 12.21 -22.00 11.27
CA LYS A 208 13.48 -22.60 11.75
C LYS A 208 14.11 -21.76 12.87
N MET A 209 13.89 -20.45 12.86
CA MET A 209 14.32 -19.55 13.94
C MET A 209 13.49 -19.71 15.23
N GLY A 210 12.36 -20.44 15.18
CA GLY A 210 11.52 -20.75 16.34
C GLY A 210 10.20 -19.98 16.41
N PHE A 211 9.89 -19.16 15.40
CA PHE A 211 8.60 -18.47 15.28
C PHE A 211 7.52 -19.41 14.72
N LYS A 212 6.24 -19.16 15.03
CA LYS A 212 5.14 -20.12 14.74
C LYS A 212 4.29 -19.74 13.53
#